data_AF-A0AAE1T5T6-F1
#
_entry.id   AF-A0AAE1T5T6-F1
#
_cell.length_a   1.000
_cell.length_b   1.000
_cell.length_c   1.000
_cell.angle_alpha   90.00
_cell.angle_beta   90.00
_cell.angle_gamma   90.00
#
_symmetry.space_group_name_H-M   'P 1'
#
loop_
_entity.id
_entity.type
_entity.pdbx_description
1 polymer ?
#
loop_
_entity_poly.entity_id
_entity_poly.type
_entity_poly.pdbx_seq_one_letter_code
_entity_poly.pdbx_strand_id
1 'polypeptide(L)'
;MDFRGRIYRCGILHFHERDLARSFIEFADNQEEGCKQSVKDIVAISAAFKYKKFYDYDDALQWYKDNHNTIYASDQSLICFAKSASDPFQFIAKVLSKDDVQEYDRIPISQDAAASAYQIMSYLLLNEEMARRTNLIPHTDGKIQDVYTCILKDLKTYLYHQINDKSKIDIIESKLDRKLIKILFMPLIYGKTLNSMENDIRQRYGQLISRKDANNLAKLCYDFGNNNIQTLII
;
A
#
# COMPACT_ATOMS: atom_id res chain seq x y z
N MET A 1 9.25 -1.17 -23.03
CA MET A 1 7.99 -1.86 -22.70
C MET A 1 8.28 -3.36 -22.63
N ASP A 2 7.70 -4.10 -21.69
CA ASP A 2 7.82 -5.57 -21.68
C ASP A 2 6.82 -6.24 -22.66
N PHE A 3 6.88 -7.56 -22.77
CA PHE A 3 5.97 -8.33 -23.64
C PHE A 3 4.49 -8.29 -23.22
N ARG A 4 4.19 -7.75 -22.03
CA ARG A 4 2.83 -7.60 -21.48
C ARG A 4 2.34 -6.15 -21.56
N GLY A 5 3.11 -5.25 -22.17
CA GLY A 5 2.76 -3.84 -22.31
C GLY A 5 3.17 -2.96 -21.13
N ARG A 6 3.87 -3.47 -20.11
CA ARG A 6 4.31 -2.66 -18.96
C ARG A 6 5.44 -1.71 -19.38
N ILE A 7 5.32 -0.45 -18.97
CA ILE A 7 6.27 0.60 -19.30
C ILE A 7 7.40 0.57 -18.28
N TYR A 8 8.63 0.57 -18.77
CA TYR A 8 9.85 0.67 -17.96
C TYR A 8 10.70 1.80 -18.51
N ARG A 9 11.38 2.52 -17.63
CA ARG A 9 12.33 3.55 -18.01
C ARG A 9 13.73 2.94 -18.07
N CYS A 10 14.53 3.37 -19.03
CA CYS A 10 15.95 3.02 -19.09
C CYS A 10 16.77 4.03 -18.28
N GLY A 11 17.79 3.56 -17.57
CA GLY A 11 18.67 4.39 -16.73
C GLY A 11 18.61 4.02 -15.25
N ILE A 12 19.47 4.65 -14.44
CA ILE A 12 19.63 4.34 -13.00
C ILE A 12 18.80 5.31 -12.12
N LEU A 13 18.55 6.54 -12.60
CA LEU A 13 17.78 7.57 -11.90
C LEU A 13 16.45 7.81 -12.60
N HIS A 14 15.38 7.18 -12.11
CA HIS A 14 14.03 7.35 -12.65
C HIS A 14 12.92 7.05 -11.62
N PHE A 15 11.70 7.52 -11.91
CA PHE A 15 10.56 7.43 -10.99
C PHE A 15 10.07 6.00 -10.66
N HIS A 16 10.51 4.96 -11.37
CA HIS A 16 10.24 3.57 -10.96
C HIS A 16 11.13 3.07 -9.82
N GLU A 17 12.17 3.83 -9.44
CA GLU A 17 13.11 3.43 -8.38
C GLU A 17 12.55 3.65 -6.97
N ARG A 18 13.36 3.29 -5.97
CA ARG A 18 13.06 3.40 -4.54
C ARG A 18 13.07 4.86 -4.05
N ASP A 19 12.68 5.01 -2.77
CA ASP A 19 12.48 6.27 -2.07
C ASP A 19 13.53 7.37 -2.37
N LEU A 20 14.82 7.06 -2.17
CA LEU A 20 15.92 8.01 -2.40
C LEU A 20 16.02 8.51 -3.85
N ALA A 21 15.83 7.63 -4.85
CA ALA A 21 15.93 8.04 -6.24
C ALA A 21 14.73 8.92 -6.64
N ARG A 22 13.54 8.59 -6.12
CA ARG A 22 12.31 9.39 -6.34
C ARG A 22 12.39 10.77 -5.71
N SER A 23 13.10 10.93 -4.59
CA SER A 23 13.23 12.22 -3.90
C SER A 23 14.11 13.24 -4.64
N PHE A 24 14.87 12.82 -5.65
CA PHE A 24 15.70 13.72 -6.48
C PHE A 24 15.03 14.14 -7.80
N ILE A 25 13.79 13.73 -8.03
CA ILE A 25 13.11 13.94 -9.31
C ILE A 25 12.01 14.98 -9.11
N GLU A 26 12.04 16.01 -9.96
CA GLU A 26 11.04 17.05 -10.08
C GLU A 26 10.66 17.22 -11.56
N PHE A 27 9.50 17.82 -11.82
CA PHE A 27 9.13 18.22 -13.17
C PHE A 27 9.89 19.48 -13.58
N ALA A 28 10.33 19.54 -14.85
CA ALA A 28 11.12 20.66 -15.37
C ALA A 28 10.27 21.93 -15.58
N ASP A 29 9.01 21.76 -15.98
CA ASP A 29 8.10 22.86 -16.31
C ASP A 29 7.04 23.04 -15.23
N ASN A 30 6.63 24.29 -14.99
CA ASN A 30 5.47 24.60 -14.16
C ASN A 30 4.20 24.33 -14.98
N GLN A 31 3.25 23.59 -14.41
CA GLN A 31 1.93 23.44 -15.06
C GLN A 31 1.13 24.74 -14.91
N GLU A 32 0.54 25.22 -15.99
CA GLU A 32 -0.31 26.41 -15.98
C GLU A 32 -1.57 26.22 -15.11
N GLU A 33 -1.96 27.33 -14.48
CA GLU A 33 -2.94 27.48 -13.41
C GLU A 33 -4.29 26.78 -13.63
N GLY A 34 -4.82 26.11 -12.60
CA GLY A 34 -6.18 25.58 -12.65
C GLY A 34 -6.75 24.93 -11.38
N CYS A 35 -6.00 24.79 -10.28
CA CYS A 35 -6.52 24.11 -9.09
C CYS A 35 -7.17 25.10 -8.10
N LYS A 36 -8.42 24.85 -7.71
CA LYS A 36 -9.14 25.57 -6.64
C LYS A 36 -8.64 25.22 -5.23
N GLN A 37 -8.03 24.04 -5.07
CA GLN A 37 -7.36 23.65 -3.83
C GLN A 37 -5.99 24.33 -3.80
N SER A 38 -5.57 24.85 -2.64
CA SER A 38 -4.21 25.35 -2.50
C SER A 38 -3.22 24.22 -2.85
N VAL A 39 -2.39 24.39 -3.89
CA VAL A 39 -1.38 23.39 -4.30
C VAL A 39 -0.52 22.95 -3.10
N LYS A 40 -0.29 23.88 -2.18
CA LYS A 40 0.35 23.66 -0.88
C LYS A 40 -0.36 22.60 -0.01
N ASP A 41 -1.69 22.57 0.03
CA ASP A 41 -2.43 21.55 0.79
C ASP A 41 -2.26 20.16 0.13
N ILE A 42 -2.26 20.08 -1.21
CA ILE A 42 -2.01 18.83 -1.93
C ILE A 42 -0.61 18.28 -1.62
N VAL A 43 0.39 19.16 -1.60
CA VAL A 43 1.77 18.81 -1.26
C VAL A 43 1.89 18.38 0.20
N ALA A 44 1.24 19.10 1.13
CA ALA A 44 1.19 18.74 2.54
C ALA A 44 0.53 17.37 2.79
N ILE A 45 -0.61 17.12 2.15
CA ILE A 45 -1.30 15.82 2.17
C ILE A 45 -0.36 14.75 1.61
N SER A 46 0.27 15.00 0.46
CA SER A 46 1.21 14.07 -0.16
C SER A 46 2.38 13.75 0.75
N ALA A 47 2.95 14.74 1.44
CA ALA A 47 3.99 14.55 2.45
C ALA A 47 3.48 13.67 3.59
N ALA A 48 2.31 13.95 4.15
CA ALA A 48 1.70 13.12 5.19
C ALA A 48 1.62 11.65 4.76
N PHE A 49 1.16 11.36 3.55
CA PHE A 49 1.08 9.98 3.03
C PHE A 49 2.43 9.29 2.84
N LYS A 50 3.53 10.04 2.65
CA LYS A 50 4.91 9.48 2.68
C LYS A 50 5.38 9.18 4.09
N TYR A 51 4.80 9.83 5.10
CA TYR A 51 5.07 9.51 6.50
C TYR A 51 4.31 8.25 6.94
N LYS A 52 2.99 8.25 6.80
CA LYS A 52 2.12 7.14 7.22
C LYS A 52 0.82 7.11 6.42
N LYS A 53 0.03 6.06 6.58
CA LYS A 53 -1.27 5.92 5.93
C LYS A 53 -2.37 6.68 6.67
N PHE A 54 -3.35 7.14 5.91
CA PHE A 54 -4.59 7.78 6.38
C PHE A 54 -5.80 7.17 5.68
N TYR A 55 -6.97 7.36 6.28
CA TYR A 55 -8.25 6.89 5.73
C TYR A 55 -9.00 7.98 4.96
N ASP A 56 -8.58 9.23 5.08
CA ASP A 56 -9.10 10.35 4.30
C ASP A 56 -8.02 11.43 4.19
N TYR A 57 -8.26 12.40 3.29
CA TYR A 57 -7.30 13.45 2.98
C TYR A 57 -7.29 14.57 4.02
N ASP A 58 -8.41 14.80 4.71
CA ASP A 58 -8.54 15.86 5.71
C ASP A 58 -7.73 15.52 6.98
N ASP A 59 -7.80 14.26 7.45
CA ASP A 59 -6.97 13.75 8.54
C ASP A 59 -5.48 13.83 8.20
N ALA A 60 -5.11 13.57 6.95
CA ALA A 60 -3.72 13.68 6.48
C ALA A 60 -3.23 15.13 6.52
N LEU A 61 -4.05 16.07 6.06
CA LEU A 61 -3.75 17.49 6.09
C LEU A 61 -3.66 18.02 7.54
N GLN A 62 -4.61 17.63 8.39
CA GLN A 62 -4.64 18.03 9.79
C GLN A 62 -3.40 17.51 10.53
N TRP A 63 -3.06 16.23 10.34
CA TRP A 63 -1.85 15.66 10.92
C TRP A 63 -0.58 16.41 10.50
N TYR A 64 -0.48 16.82 9.23
CA TYR A 64 0.67 17.60 8.76
C TYR A 64 0.72 18.97 9.45
N LYS A 65 -0.43 19.66 9.57
CA LYS A 65 -0.53 20.96 10.26
C LYS A 65 -0.17 20.85 11.74
N ASP A 66 -0.63 19.82 12.42
CA ASP A 66 -0.35 19.59 13.85
C ASP A 66 1.15 19.35 14.12
N ASN A 67 1.85 18.73 13.16
CA ASN A 67 3.29 18.44 13.27
C ASN A 67 4.17 19.55 12.68
N HIS A 68 3.58 20.64 12.17
CA HIS A 68 4.29 21.71 11.47
C HIS A 68 5.45 22.27 12.32
N ASN A 69 5.20 22.58 13.59
CA ASN A 69 6.21 23.19 14.46
C ASN A 69 7.41 22.25 14.67
N THR A 70 7.18 20.94 14.76
CA THR A 70 8.26 19.95 14.91
C THR A 70 9.04 19.80 13.61
N ILE A 71 8.34 19.72 12.48
CA ILE A 71 8.94 19.56 11.15
C ILE A 71 9.87 20.74 10.83
N TYR A 72 9.42 21.97 11.13
CA TYR A 72 10.13 23.21 10.75
C TYR A 72 10.97 23.82 11.87
N ALA A 73 11.21 23.11 12.99
CA ALA A 73 12.02 23.65 14.08
C ALA A 73 13.51 23.81 13.70
N SER A 74 14.04 22.92 12.86
CA SER A 74 15.41 22.93 12.31
C SER A 74 15.60 21.76 11.34
N ASP A 75 16.66 21.79 10.51
CA ASP A 75 17.05 20.68 9.63
C ASP A 75 17.22 19.36 10.40
N GLN A 76 17.86 19.43 11.58
CA GLN A 76 18.05 18.25 12.43
C GLN A 76 16.70 17.71 12.95
N SER A 77 15.75 18.58 13.26
CA SER A 77 14.40 18.19 13.67
C SER A 77 13.68 17.48 12.53
N LEU A 78 13.73 18.03 11.31
CA LEU A 78 13.18 17.39 10.11
C LEU A 78 13.78 16.00 9.88
N ILE A 79 15.11 15.88 9.89
CA ILE A 79 15.81 14.61 9.69
C ILE A 79 15.40 13.59 10.76
N CYS A 80 15.37 13.99 12.03
CA CYS A 80 14.96 13.12 13.14
C CYS A 80 13.50 12.68 13.00
N PHE A 81 12.61 13.59 12.62
CA PHE A 81 11.19 13.30 12.41
C PHE A 81 10.98 12.32 11.25
N ALA A 82 11.64 12.57 10.12
CA ALA A 82 11.54 11.77 8.89
C ALA A 82 12.03 10.32 9.04
N LYS A 83 12.89 10.01 10.01
CA LYS A 83 13.34 8.61 10.26
C LYS A 83 12.21 7.63 10.52
N SER A 84 11.08 8.12 11.02
CA SER A 84 9.89 7.30 11.29
C SER A 84 8.90 7.26 10.12
N ALA A 85 9.17 7.97 9.04
CA ALA A 85 8.35 7.95 7.84
C ALA A 85 8.45 6.60 7.11
N SER A 86 7.40 6.26 6.37
CA SER A 86 7.37 5.10 5.49
C SER A 86 8.31 5.27 4.29
N ASP A 87 8.40 6.50 3.79
CA ASP A 87 9.28 6.95 2.69
C ASP A 87 10.04 8.22 3.14
N PRO A 88 11.10 8.09 3.96
CA PRO A 88 11.81 9.22 4.58
C PRO A 88 12.32 10.29 3.61
N PHE A 89 12.91 9.89 2.48
CA PHE A 89 13.53 10.84 1.56
C PHE A 89 12.47 11.58 0.73
N GLN A 90 11.44 10.90 0.23
CA GLN A 90 10.31 11.56 -0.42
C GLN A 90 9.53 12.46 0.55
N PHE A 91 9.43 12.09 1.83
CA PHE A 91 8.84 12.96 2.86
C PHE A 91 9.62 14.26 2.99
N ILE A 92 10.94 14.17 3.17
CA ILE A 92 11.84 15.34 3.28
C ILE A 92 11.74 16.21 2.03
N ALA A 93 11.84 15.62 0.84
CA ALA A 93 11.76 16.36 -0.42
C ALA A 93 10.48 17.22 -0.47
N LYS A 94 9.31 16.63 -0.18
CA LYS A 94 8.04 17.35 -0.18
C LYS A 94 7.93 18.45 0.88
N VAL A 95 8.57 18.26 2.03
CA VAL A 95 8.60 19.27 3.10
C VAL A 95 9.46 20.48 2.71
N LEU A 96 10.60 20.23 2.07
CA LEU A 96 11.57 21.25 1.67
C LEU A 96 11.10 22.06 0.46
N SER A 97 10.35 21.47 -0.46
CA SER A 97 9.79 22.18 -1.62
C SER A 97 8.73 23.26 -1.26
N LYS A 98 8.56 23.58 0.02
CA LYS A 98 7.60 24.58 0.53
C LYS A 98 8.20 25.98 0.61
N ASP A 99 9.52 26.10 0.59
CA ASP A 99 10.24 27.35 0.86
C ASP A 99 10.13 28.37 -0.30
N ASP A 100 9.68 27.95 -1.49
CA ASP A 100 9.40 28.83 -2.61
C ASP A 100 8.03 28.53 -3.25
N VAL A 101 7.10 29.50 -3.20
CA VAL A 101 5.70 29.31 -3.65
C VAL A 101 5.60 28.97 -5.15
N GLN A 102 6.62 29.32 -5.92
CA GLN A 102 6.69 29.05 -7.36
C GLN A 102 7.10 27.62 -7.72
N GLU A 103 7.51 26.79 -6.73
CA GLU A 103 8.04 25.45 -6.99
C GLU A 103 7.04 24.32 -6.74
N TYR A 104 5.86 24.60 -6.15
CA TYR A 104 4.90 23.53 -5.82
C TYR A 104 4.42 22.75 -7.05
N ASP A 105 4.33 23.39 -8.21
CA ASP A 105 3.86 22.77 -9.46
C ASP A 105 4.89 21.80 -10.07
N ARG A 106 6.14 21.82 -9.59
CA ARG A 106 7.20 20.89 -10.01
C ARG A 106 7.25 19.62 -9.19
N ILE A 107 6.61 19.61 -8.02
CA ILE A 107 6.69 18.51 -7.07
C ILE A 107 5.86 17.33 -7.59
N PRO A 108 6.46 16.16 -7.83
CA PRO A 108 5.69 15.00 -8.27
C PRO A 108 4.77 14.48 -7.17
N ILE A 109 3.46 14.51 -7.42
CA ILE A 109 2.46 13.88 -6.57
C ILE A 109 2.18 12.48 -7.10
N SER A 110 2.53 11.46 -6.32
CA SER A 110 2.23 10.06 -6.67
C SER A 110 0.89 9.64 -6.08
N GLN A 111 0.07 9.02 -6.93
CA GLN A 111 -1.17 8.36 -6.52
C GLN A 111 -1.11 6.91 -6.98
N ASP A 112 -1.05 5.99 -6.02
CA ASP A 112 -1.03 4.57 -6.30
C ASP A 112 -2.44 3.98 -6.10
N ALA A 113 -2.85 3.13 -7.03
CA ALA A 113 -4.02 2.29 -6.88
C ALA A 113 -3.89 1.37 -5.65
N ALA A 114 -4.97 1.23 -4.86
CA ALA A 114 -4.97 0.40 -3.64
C ALA A 114 -4.56 -1.07 -3.92
N ALA A 115 -5.12 -1.64 -5.00
CA ALA A 115 -4.71 -2.91 -5.57
C ALA A 115 -5.19 -3.02 -7.03
N SER A 116 -4.43 -2.44 -7.96
CA SER A 116 -4.83 -2.23 -9.37
C SER A 116 -5.39 -3.48 -10.06
N ALA A 117 -4.77 -4.64 -9.88
CA ALA A 117 -5.28 -5.87 -10.50
C ALA A 117 -6.65 -6.28 -9.94
N TYR A 118 -6.88 -6.17 -8.63
CA TYR A 118 -8.20 -6.44 -8.05
C TYR A 118 -9.23 -5.40 -8.46
N GLN A 119 -8.84 -4.12 -8.60
CA GLN A 119 -9.72 -3.08 -9.14
C GLN A 119 -10.16 -3.44 -10.57
N ILE A 120 -9.22 -3.74 -11.47
CA ILE A 120 -9.50 -4.10 -12.86
C ILE A 120 -10.40 -5.34 -12.92
N MET A 121 -10.09 -6.38 -12.16
CA MET A 121 -10.90 -7.61 -12.17
C MET A 121 -12.29 -7.38 -11.58
N SER A 122 -12.41 -6.58 -10.51
CA SER A 122 -13.73 -6.25 -9.95
C SER A 122 -14.61 -5.51 -10.95
N TYR A 123 -14.02 -4.62 -11.77
CA TYR A 123 -14.72 -3.95 -12.85
C TYR A 123 -15.17 -4.92 -13.94
N LEU A 124 -14.26 -5.73 -14.47
CA LEU A 124 -14.56 -6.68 -15.56
C LEU A 124 -15.62 -7.71 -15.19
N LEU A 125 -15.66 -8.08 -13.91
CA LEU A 125 -16.53 -9.13 -13.39
C LEU A 125 -17.77 -8.59 -12.67
N LEU A 126 -17.94 -7.26 -12.67
CA LEU A 126 -19.02 -6.58 -11.97
C LEU A 126 -19.12 -7.00 -10.49
N ASN A 127 -17.98 -7.27 -9.85
CA ASN A 127 -17.91 -7.62 -8.44
C ASN A 127 -17.95 -6.34 -7.61
N GLU A 128 -19.16 -5.93 -7.25
CA GLU A 128 -19.41 -4.71 -6.48
C GLU A 128 -18.70 -4.70 -5.12
N GLU A 129 -18.68 -5.83 -4.41
CA GLU A 129 -18.04 -5.93 -3.10
C GLU A 129 -16.54 -5.67 -3.20
N MET A 130 -15.85 -6.32 -4.14
CA MET A 130 -14.42 -6.09 -4.36
C MET A 130 -14.16 -4.68 -4.93
N ALA A 131 -15.05 -4.16 -5.77
CA ALA A 131 -14.96 -2.79 -6.28
C ALA A 131 -15.00 -1.75 -5.15
N ARG A 132 -15.87 -1.95 -4.14
CA ARG A 132 -15.89 -1.10 -2.93
C ARG A 132 -14.63 -1.29 -2.08
N ARG A 133 -14.23 -2.53 -1.79
CA ARG A 133 -13.03 -2.85 -0.99
C ARG A 133 -11.73 -2.32 -1.60
N THR A 134 -11.69 -2.15 -2.92
CA THR A 134 -10.53 -1.64 -3.65
C THR A 134 -10.64 -0.16 -4.02
N ASN A 135 -11.67 0.56 -3.56
CA ASN A 135 -11.91 1.98 -3.84
C ASN A 135 -12.21 2.31 -5.31
N LEU A 136 -12.66 1.34 -6.12
CA LEU A 136 -13.22 1.61 -7.44
C LEU A 136 -14.58 2.31 -7.33
N ILE A 137 -15.38 1.88 -6.36
CA ILE A 137 -16.61 2.56 -5.94
C ILE A 137 -16.32 3.24 -4.60
N PRO A 138 -16.55 4.57 -4.48
CA PRO A 138 -16.39 5.26 -3.21
C PRO A 138 -17.22 4.62 -2.10
N HIS A 139 -16.63 4.46 -0.93
CA HIS A 139 -17.35 3.96 0.23
C HIS A 139 -18.30 5.05 0.77
N THR A 140 -19.41 4.64 1.39
CA THR A 140 -20.48 5.56 1.82
C THR A 140 -20.07 6.53 2.94
N ASP A 141 -19.05 6.17 3.71
CA ASP A 141 -18.48 7.02 4.76
C ASP A 141 -17.35 7.95 4.26
N GLY A 142 -17.05 7.92 2.96
CA GLY A 142 -15.98 8.70 2.34
C GLY A 142 -14.56 8.19 2.63
N LYS A 143 -14.39 7.09 3.39
CA LYS A 143 -13.08 6.59 3.80
C LYS A 143 -12.45 5.66 2.77
N ILE A 144 -11.15 5.81 2.60
CA ILE A 144 -10.28 4.94 1.81
C ILE A 144 -10.25 3.54 2.46
N GLN A 145 -10.71 2.55 1.71
CA GLN A 145 -10.75 1.15 2.13
C GLN A 145 -9.39 0.47 1.96
N ASP A 146 -9.10 -0.47 2.87
CA ASP A 146 -7.91 -1.30 2.83
C ASP A 146 -8.25 -2.76 2.54
N VAL A 147 -8.25 -3.12 1.26
CA VAL A 147 -8.58 -4.47 0.78
C VAL A 147 -7.84 -5.58 1.53
N TYR A 148 -6.59 -5.37 1.93
CA TYR A 148 -5.80 -6.41 2.61
C TYR A 148 -6.20 -6.57 4.07
N THR A 149 -6.71 -5.52 4.71
CA THR A 149 -7.30 -5.63 6.05
C THR A 149 -8.65 -6.36 5.98
N CYS A 150 -9.46 -6.11 4.93
CA CYS A 150 -10.68 -6.89 4.68
C CYS A 150 -10.36 -8.37 4.45
N ILE A 151 -9.43 -8.68 3.56
CA ILE A 151 -8.97 -10.06 3.30
C ILE A 151 -8.43 -10.71 4.58
N LEU A 152 -7.68 -9.97 5.41
CA LEU A 152 -7.19 -10.49 6.69
C LEU A 152 -8.34 -10.94 7.60
N LYS A 153 -9.37 -10.11 7.73
CA LYS A 153 -10.54 -10.41 8.56
C LYS A 153 -11.27 -11.66 8.06
N ASP A 154 -11.53 -11.72 6.76
CA ASP A 154 -12.25 -12.84 6.15
C ASP A 154 -11.44 -14.14 6.22
N LEU A 155 -10.13 -14.08 5.99
CA LEU A 155 -9.24 -15.22 6.11
C LEU A 155 -9.19 -15.74 7.55
N LYS A 156 -9.15 -14.85 8.55
CA LYS A 156 -9.20 -15.27 9.96
C LYS A 156 -10.46 -16.09 10.22
N THR A 157 -11.63 -15.55 9.87
CA THR A 157 -12.91 -16.27 10.01
C THR A 157 -12.87 -17.63 9.31
N TYR A 158 -12.37 -17.67 8.07
CA TYR A 158 -12.19 -18.93 7.35
C TYR A 158 -11.28 -19.93 8.08
N LEU A 159 -10.11 -19.51 8.56
CA LEU A 159 -9.16 -20.38 9.26
C LEU A 159 -9.75 -20.92 10.58
N TYR A 160 -10.51 -20.12 11.32
CA TYR A 160 -11.21 -20.57 12.53
C TYR A 160 -12.20 -21.72 12.26
N HIS A 161 -12.82 -21.75 11.08
CA HIS A 161 -13.71 -22.84 10.69
C HIS A 161 -12.96 -24.09 10.20
N GLN A 162 -11.75 -23.93 9.68
CA GLN A 162 -10.98 -25.03 9.08
C GLN A 162 -10.02 -25.72 10.08
N ILE A 163 -9.57 -25.01 11.12
CA ILE A 163 -8.59 -25.50 12.08
C ILE A 163 -9.24 -25.63 13.46
N ASN A 164 -9.54 -26.86 13.86
CA ASN A 164 -10.13 -27.17 15.16
C ASN A 164 -9.12 -27.10 16.33
N ASP A 165 -7.83 -26.97 16.04
CA ASP A 165 -6.77 -26.88 17.04
C ASP A 165 -6.50 -25.43 17.43
N LYS A 166 -6.99 -25.04 18.60
CA LYS A 166 -6.86 -23.68 19.14
C LYS A 166 -5.39 -23.25 19.26
N SER A 167 -4.50 -24.15 19.68
CA SER A 167 -3.08 -23.82 19.85
C SER A 167 -2.41 -23.45 18.52
N LYS A 168 -2.79 -24.13 17.44
CA LYS A 168 -2.31 -23.82 16.09
C LYS A 168 -2.84 -22.50 15.59
N ILE A 169 -4.12 -22.22 15.81
CA ILE A 169 -4.72 -20.93 15.45
C ILE A 169 -4.03 -19.78 16.18
N ASP A 170 -3.79 -19.90 17.49
CA ASP A 170 -3.11 -18.86 18.27
C ASP A 170 -1.69 -18.57 17.73
N ILE A 171 -0.94 -19.62 17.36
CA ILE A 171 0.37 -19.47 16.71
C ILE A 171 0.24 -18.77 15.35
N ILE A 172 -0.72 -19.18 14.52
CA ILE A 172 -0.96 -18.58 13.20
C ILE A 172 -1.29 -17.09 13.37
N GLU A 173 -2.24 -16.76 14.25
CA GLU A 173 -2.67 -15.38 14.48
C GLU A 173 -1.55 -14.48 14.99
N SER A 174 -0.60 -15.01 15.77
CA SER A 174 0.51 -14.24 16.33
C SER A 174 1.38 -13.51 15.29
N LYS A 175 1.39 -13.98 14.02
CA LYS A 175 2.13 -13.35 12.91
C LYS A 175 1.25 -13.05 11.69
N LEU A 176 -0.05 -13.36 11.74
CA LEU A 176 -0.99 -13.11 10.66
C LEU A 176 -1.40 -11.64 10.66
N ASP A 177 -0.63 -10.82 9.94
CA ASP A 177 -0.86 -9.39 9.83
C ASP A 177 -1.12 -8.95 8.38
N ARG A 178 -1.54 -7.69 8.24
CA ARG A 178 -1.80 -7.08 6.93
C ARG A 178 -0.61 -7.16 5.97
N LYS A 179 0.63 -7.15 6.47
CA LYS A 179 1.84 -7.22 5.64
C LYS A 179 1.98 -8.61 5.02
N LEU A 180 1.79 -9.66 5.82
CA LEU A 180 1.75 -11.04 5.33
C LEU A 180 0.60 -11.21 4.34
N ILE A 181 -0.61 -10.76 4.65
CA ILE A 181 -1.76 -10.87 3.73
C ILE A 181 -1.48 -10.20 2.39
N LYS A 182 -0.89 -9.00 2.38
CA LYS A 182 -0.48 -8.35 1.14
C LYS A 182 0.52 -9.20 0.36
N ILE A 183 1.52 -9.79 1.03
CA ILE A 183 2.51 -10.67 0.38
C ILE A 183 1.84 -11.92 -0.21
N LEU A 184 0.90 -12.55 0.50
CA LEU A 184 0.26 -13.78 0.05
C LEU A 184 -0.70 -13.52 -1.14
N PHE A 185 -1.58 -12.53 -1.02
CA PHE A 185 -2.70 -12.37 -1.94
C PHE A 185 -2.45 -11.39 -3.08
N MET A 186 -1.75 -10.27 -2.87
CA MET A 186 -1.46 -9.31 -3.97
C MET A 186 -0.88 -9.97 -5.24
N PRO A 187 0.11 -10.88 -5.16
CA PRO A 187 0.64 -11.57 -6.33
C PRO A 187 -0.18 -12.78 -6.81
N LEU A 188 -1.23 -13.20 -6.10
CA LEU A 188 -2.05 -14.35 -6.49
C LEU A 188 -2.66 -14.15 -7.87
N ILE A 189 -3.20 -12.97 -8.14
CA ILE A 189 -3.74 -12.57 -9.45
C ILE A 189 -2.68 -12.48 -10.57
N TYR A 190 -1.40 -12.38 -10.20
CA TYR A 190 -0.28 -12.39 -11.14
C TYR A 190 0.33 -13.78 -11.32
N GLY A 191 -0.31 -14.83 -10.81
CA GLY A 191 0.11 -16.23 -10.98
C GLY A 191 0.99 -16.77 -9.87
N LYS A 192 0.89 -16.26 -8.64
CA LYS A 192 1.61 -16.85 -7.51
C LYS A 192 1.17 -18.30 -7.27
N THR A 193 2.15 -19.16 -7.04
CA THR A 193 1.94 -20.59 -6.81
C THR A 193 1.84 -20.92 -5.32
N LEU A 194 1.25 -22.07 -5.01
CA LEU A 194 1.21 -22.63 -3.67
C LEU A 194 2.61 -22.74 -3.03
N ASN A 195 3.61 -23.18 -3.80
CA ASN A 195 4.99 -23.31 -3.31
C ASN A 195 5.60 -21.95 -2.93
N SER A 196 5.35 -20.90 -3.72
CA SER A 196 5.78 -19.54 -3.37
C SER A 196 5.08 -19.04 -2.11
N MET A 197 3.79 -19.35 -1.95
CA MET A 197 3.03 -18.99 -0.76
C MET A 197 3.55 -19.70 0.50
N GLU A 198 3.86 -21.00 0.42
CA GLU A 198 4.50 -21.76 1.51
C GLU A 198 5.83 -21.10 1.92
N ASN A 199 6.66 -20.73 0.93
CA ASN A 199 7.96 -20.12 1.22
C ASN A 199 7.81 -18.79 1.98
N ASP A 200 6.86 -17.94 1.61
CA ASP A 200 6.62 -16.67 2.31
C ASP A 200 6.10 -16.89 3.73
N ILE A 201 5.21 -17.88 3.92
CA ILE A 201 4.74 -18.30 5.24
C ILE A 201 5.93 -18.79 6.08
N ARG A 202 6.79 -19.66 5.54
CA ARG A 202 7.98 -20.15 6.26
C ARG A 202 8.94 -19.02 6.61
N GLN A 203 9.17 -18.06 5.72
CA GLN A 203 9.99 -16.89 6.03
C GLN A 203 9.39 -16.04 7.14
N ARG A 204 8.06 -15.90 7.18
CA ARG A 204 7.37 -15.09 8.19
C ARG A 204 7.32 -15.74 9.58
N TYR A 205 7.04 -17.05 9.62
CA TYR A 205 6.86 -17.79 10.87
C TYR A 205 8.15 -18.46 11.37
N GLY A 206 9.13 -18.67 10.51
CA GLY A 206 10.41 -19.29 10.87
C GLY A 206 10.21 -20.67 11.48
N GLN A 207 10.71 -20.86 12.70
CA GLN A 207 10.61 -22.11 13.45
C GLN A 207 9.29 -22.27 14.23
N LEU A 208 8.40 -21.25 14.23
CA LEU A 208 7.13 -21.29 14.97
C LEU A 208 6.16 -22.33 14.43
N ILE A 209 6.31 -22.73 13.17
CA ILE A 209 5.48 -23.75 12.53
C ILE A 209 6.35 -24.76 11.82
N SER A 210 5.91 -26.02 11.81
CA SER A 210 6.59 -27.07 11.05
C SER A 210 6.43 -26.82 9.54
N ARG A 211 7.30 -27.42 8.71
CA ARG A 211 7.14 -27.36 7.25
C ARG A 211 5.79 -27.94 6.80
N LYS A 212 5.30 -28.97 7.48
CA LYS A 212 3.99 -29.59 7.22
C LYS A 212 2.85 -28.61 7.52
N ASP A 213 2.89 -27.94 8.66
CA ASP A 213 1.87 -26.95 9.03
C ASP A 213 1.94 -25.71 8.13
N ALA A 214 3.13 -25.27 7.72
CA ALA A 214 3.30 -24.19 6.75
C ALA A 214 2.69 -24.55 5.38
N ASN A 215 2.92 -25.78 4.89
CA ASN A 215 2.32 -26.25 3.65
C ASN A 215 0.78 -26.33 3.75
N ASN A 216 0.26 -26.80 4.88
CA ASN A 216 -1.18 -26.85 5.13
C ASN A 216 -1.79 -25.45 5.20
N LEU A 217 -1.15 -24.50 5.88
CA LEU A 217 -1.60 -23.11 5.92
C LEU A 217 -1.55 -22.48 4.52
N ALA A 218 -0.51 -22.76 3.74
CA ALA A 218 -0.42 -22.29 2.36
C ALA A 218 -1.56 -22.83 1.51
N LYS A 219 -1.94 -24.12 1.66
CA LYS A 219 -3.09 -24.72 0.96
C LYS A 219 -4.38 -24.02 1.34
N LEU A 220 -4.65 -23.86 2.64
CA LEU A 220 -5.84 -23.16 3.13
C LEU A 220 -5.93 -21.73 2.60
N CYS A 221 -4.82 -20.98 2.61
CA CYS A 221 -4.76 -19.62 2.04
C CYS A 221 -4.97 -19.61 0.52
N TYR A 222 -4.41 -20.58 -0.19
CA TYR A 222 -4.56 -20.71 -1.65
C TYR A 222 -5.99 -21.05 -2.03
N ASP A 223 -6.62 -22.00 -1.35
CA ASP A 223 -8.02 -22.38 -1.52
C ASP A 223 -8.95 -21.21 -1.19
N PHE A 224 -8.69 -20.50 -0.09
CA PHE A 224 -9.42 -19.28 0.27
C PHE A 224 -9.33 -18.23 -0.85
N GLY A 225 -8.12 -17.98 -1.39
CA GLY A 225 -7.91 -17.04 -2.46
C GLY A 225 -8.63 -17.44 -3.75
N ASN A 226 -8.59 -18.73 -4.10
CA ASN A 226 -9.25 -19.22 -5.30
C ASN A 226 -10.79 -19.19 -5.19
N ASN A 227 -11.33 -19.47 -4.00
CA ASN A 227 -12.78 -19.58 -3.74
C ASN A 227 -13.48 -18.25 -3.37
N ASN A 228 -12.73 -17.23 -2.93
CA ASN A 228 -13.33 -15.96 -2.50
C ASN A 228 -12.80 -14.75 -3.29
N ILE A 229 -11.67 -14.90 -3.99
CA ILE A 229 -11.02 -13.79 -4.69
C ILE A 229 -10.92 -14.06 -6.19
N GLN A 230 -10.67 -15.31 -6.61
CA GLN A 230 -10.54 -15.67 -8.03
C GLN A 230 -11.75 -16.40 -8.64
N THR A 231 -12.78 -16.78 -7.89
CA THR A 231 -13.91 -17.59 -8.42
C THR A 231 -14.82 -16.85 -9.40
N LEU A 232 -14.44 -15.64 -9.78
CA LEU A 232 -15.08 -14.88 -10.85
C LEU A 232 -14.12 -14.68 -12.04
N ILE A 233 -12.86 -15.13 -11.96
CA ILE A 233 -11.78 -14.84 -12.94
C ILE A 233 -11.57 -15.97 -13.96
N ILE A 234 -12.15 -17.16 -13.77
CA ILE A 234 -12.07 -18.29 -14.72
C ILE A 234 -13.45 -18.92 -14.88
#